data_AF-A0A420Z9M6-F1
#
_entry.id   AF-A0A420Z9M6-F1
#
_cell.length_a   1.000
_cell.length_b   1.000
_cell.length_c   1.000
_cell.angle_alpha   90.00
_cell.angle_beta   90.00
_cell.angle_gamma   90.00
#
_symmetry.space_group_name_H-M   'P 1'
#
loop_
_entity.id
_entity.type
_entity.pdbx_description
1 polymer ?
#
loop_
_entity_poly.entity_id
_entity_poly.type
_entity_poly.pdbx_seq_one_letter_code
_entity_poly.pdbx_strand_id
1 'polypeptide(L)' 'MEATLEDIASNPTDYKICKKCGHFAWYENDTCPNCMAHEFDNDSKKVEKKAIALIDSYIEEDGYTEDEALGIIIDI' A
#
# COMPACT_ATOMS: atom_id res chain seq x y z
N MET A 1 7.31 -10.16 1.85
CA MET A 1 8.32 -9.10 1.73
C MET A 1 7.71 -7.86 2.36
N GLU A 2 8.49 -6.83 2.67
CA GLU A 2 7.99 -5.68 3.43
C GLU A 2 8.31 -4.39 2.68
N ALA A 3 7.44 -3.38 2.79
CA ALA A 3 7.69 -2.02 2.33
C ALA A 3 7.05 -1.02 3.29
N THR A 4 7.60 0.19 3.37
CA THR A 4 6.97 1.26 4.15
C THR A 4 5.87 1.96 3.35
N LEU A 5 4.95 2.66 4.03
CA LEU A 5 3.98 3.52 3.36
C LEU A 5 4.65 4.63 2.54
N GLU A 6 5.80 5.15 3.00
CA GLU A 6 6.63 6.08 2.22
C GLU A 6 7.13 5.46 0.91
N ASP A 7 7.64 4.22 0.95
CA ASP A 7 8.13 3.52 -0.24
C ASP A 7 7.02 3.36 -1.28
N ILE A 8 5.82 3.00 -0.84
CA ILE A 8 4.64 2.81 -1.71
C ILE A 8 4.17 4.13 -2.30
N ALA A 9 4.11 5.20 -1.50
CA ALA A 9 3.70 6.52 -1.95
C ALA A 9 4.72 7.13 -2.93
N SER A 10 6.01 6.91 -2.69
CA SER A 10 7.10 7.49 -3.50
C SER A 10 7.37 6.71 -4.79
N ASN A 11 7.16 5.38 -4.79
CA ASN A 11 7.41 4.51 -5.95
C ASN A 11 6.17 3.69 -6.32
N PRO A 12 5.01 4.31 -6.60
CA PRO A 12 3.74 3.62 -6.76
C PRO A 12 3.67 2.68 -7.98
N THR A 13 4.61 2.78 -8.93
CA THR A 13 4.71 1.88 -10.09
C THR A 13 5.21 0.48 -9.75
N ASP A 14 5.89 0.32 -8.61
CA ASP A 14 6.44 -0.97 -8.18
C ASP A 14 5.40 -1.83 -7.45
N TYR A 15 4.21 -1.28 -7.24
CA TYR A 15 3.14 -1.91 -6.48
C TYR A 15 1.84 -1.96 -7.27
N LYS A 16 0.92 -2.77 -6.78
CA LYS A 16 -0.46 -2.89 -7.26
C LYS A 16 -1.40 -3.16 -6.10
N ILE A 17 -2.68 -2.86 -6.28
CA ILE A 17 -3.71 -3.06 -5.26
C ILE A 17 -4.56 -4.27 -5.63
N CYS A 18 -4.72 -5.22 -4.72
CA CYS A 18 -5.66 -6.31 -4.92
C CYS A 18 -7.10 -5.78 -5.01
N LYS A 19 -7.82 -6.09 -6.10
CA LYS A 19 -9.21 -5.64 -6.28
C LYS A 19 -10.19 -6.31 -5.30
N LYS A 20 -9.81 -7.46 -4.71
CA LYS A 20 -10.66 -8.23 -3.80
C LYS A 20 -10.56 -7.74 -2.35
N CYS A 21 -9.35 -7.59 -1.82
CA CYS A 21 -9.14 -7.21 -0.41
C CYS A 21 -8.50 -5.84 -0.22
N GLY A 22 -8.11 -5.16 -1.30
CA GLY A 22 -7.47 -3.85 -1.24
C GLY A 22 -6.02 -3.86 -0.74
N HIS A 23 -5.44 -5.03 -0.46
CA HIS A 23 -4.05 -5.13 0.01
C HIS A 23 -3.05 -4.75 -1.08
N PHE A 24 -1.93 -4.14 -0.70
CA PHE A 24 -0.82 -3.88 -1.62
C PHE A 24 -0.12 -5.20 -1.98
N ALA A 25 0.48 -5.24 -3.16
CA ALA A 25 1.30 -6.34 -3.63
C ALA A 25 2.39 -5.78 -4.55
N TRP A 26 3.53 -6.46 -4.64
CA TRP A 26 4.55 -6.11 -5.62
C TRP A 26 4.00 -6.26 -7.03
N TYR A 27 4.45 -5.42 -7.96
CA TYR A 27 4.00 -5.47 -9.35
C TYR A 27 4.20 -6.86 -9.96
N GLU A 28 5.31 -7.52 -9.61
CA GLU A 28 5.67 -8.87 -10.08
C GLU A 28 4.83 -10.01 -9.46
N ASN A 29 4.10 -9.78 -8.36
CA ASN A 29 3.37 -10.85 -7.67
C ASN A 29 2.11 -11.26 -8.42
N ASP A 30 2.05 -12.45 -9.02
CA ASP A 30 0.83 -12.94 -9.71
C ASP A 30 -0.35 -13.23 -8.79
N THR A 31 -0.12 -13.30 -7.47
CA THR A 31 -1.11 -13.69 -6.46
C THR A 31 -1.05 -12.77 -5.24
N CYS A 32 -2.20 -12.36 -4.72
CA CYS A 32 -2.27 -11.48 -3.57
C CYS A 32 -1.83 -12.24 -2.31
N PRO A 33 -0.84 -11.76 -1.55
CA PRO A 33 -0.32 -12.49 -0.39
C PRO A 33 -1.35 -12.60 0.75
N ASN A 34 -2.27 -11.65 0.84
CA ASN A 34 -3.29 -11.63 1.88
C ASN A 34 -4.52 -12.52 1.57
N CYS A 35 -5.01 -12.53 0.33
CA CYS A 35 -6.29 -13.21 0.01
C CYS A 35 -6.24 -14.22 -1.14
N MET A 36 -5.06 -14.46 -1.71
CA MET A 36 -4.80 -15.37 -2.83
C MET A 36 -5.59 -15.07 -4.12
N ALA A 37 -6.16 -13.86 -4.27
CA ALA A 37 -6.77 -13.45 -5.53
C ALA A 37 -5.71 -13.04 -6.57
N HIS A 38 -6.10 -13.08 -7.85
CA HIS A 38 -5.22 -12.76 -8.99
C HIS A 38 -5.60 -11.45 -9.70
N GLU A 39 -6.67 -10.78 -9.25
CA GLU A 39 -7.14 -9.54 -9.85
C GLU A 39 -6.57 -8.33 -9.11
N PHE A 40 -5.85 -7.50 -9.86
CA PHE A 40 -5.17 -6.31 -9.36
C PHE A 40 -5.54 -5.05 -10.14
N ASP A 41 -5.38 -3.92 -9.47
CA ASP A 41 -5.36 -2.59 -10.06
C ASP A 41 -3.92 -2.08 -10.02
N ASN A 42 -3.35 -1.82 -11.20
CA ASN A 42 -1.98 -1.38 -11.41
C ASN A 42 -1.89 0.11 -11.82
N ASP A 43 -2.98 0.87 -11.65
CA ASP A 43 -2.95 2.31 -11.81
C ASP A 43 -2.13 2.93 -10.66
N SER A 44 -0.93 3.41 -10.97
CA SER A 44 -0.01 4.00 -10.00
C SER A 44 -0.63 5.17 -9.24
N LYS A 45 -1.52 5.96 -9.85
CA LYS A 45 -2.21 7.05 -9.14
C LYS A 45 -3.14 6.54 -8.05
N LYS A 46 -3.74 5.37 -8.25
CA LYS A 46 -4.59 4.75 -7.21
C LYS A 46 -3.75 4.13 -6.10
N VAL A 47 -2.60 3.55 -6.44
CA VAL A 47 -1.62 3.05 -5.46
C VAL A 47 -1.16 4.18 -4.55
N GLU A 48 -0.63 5.26 -5.14
CA GLU A 48 -0.18 6.45 -4.43
C GLU A 48 -1.29 7.02 -3.54
N LYS A 49 -2.47 7.28 -4.12
CA LYS A 49 -3.61 7.83 -3.38
C LYS A 49 -4.03 6.95 -2.20
N LYS A 50 -3.98 5.63 -2.36
CA LYS A 50 -4.33 4.71 -1.28
C LYS A 50 -3.27 4.73 -0.17
N ALA A 51 -1.99 4.79 -0.52
CA ALA A 51 -0.91 4.88 0.47
C ALA A 51 -1.03 6.16 1.29
N ILE A 52 -1.22 7.31 0.62
CA ILE A 52 -1.47 8.60 1.27
C ILE A 52 -2.70 8.53 2.18
N ALA A 53 -3.81 7.97 1.71
CA ALA A 53 -5.01 7.83 2.54
C ALA A 53 -4.80 6.95 3.79
N LEU A 54 -3.92 5.93 3.71
CA LEU A 54 -3.54 5.14 4.89
C LEU A 54 -2.68 5.97 5.86
N ILE A 55 -1.69 6.70 5.34
CA ILE A 55 -0.86 7.61 6.14
C ILE A 55 -1.75 8.60 6.89
N ASP A 56 -2.67 9.26 6.18
CA ASP A 56 -3.63 10.21 6.76
C ASP A 56 -4.48 9.54 7.85
N SER A 57 -4.96 8.32 7.62
CA SER A 57 -5.76 7.60 8.65
C SER A 57 -4.97 7.34 9.93
N TYR A 58 -3.68 6.97 9.85
CA TYR A 58 -2.87 6.78 11.05
C TYR A 58 -2.62 8.10 11.80
N ILE A 59 -2.45 9.20 11.07
CA ILE A 59 -2.26 10.52 11.67
C ILE A 59 -3.55 10.98 12.37
N GLU A 60 -4.69 10.89 11.68
CA GLU A 60 -5.96 11.46 12.14
C GLU A 60 -6.68 10.56 13.16
N GLU A 61 -6.67 9.24 12.95
CA GLU A 61 -7.44 8.28 13.75
C GLU A 61 -6.62 7.68 14.90
N ASP A 62 -5.34 7.35 14.64
CA ASP A 62 -4.46 6.70 15.61
C ASP A 62 -3.50 7.70 16.31
N GLY A 63 -3.44 8.95 15.87
CA GLY A 63 -2.65 10.02 16.49
C GLY A 63 -1.15 9.95 16.22
N TYR A 64 -0.75 9.28 15.14
CA TYR A 64 0.64 9.17 14.72
C TYR A 64 1.17 10.53 14.23
N THR A 65 2.48 10.76 14.41
CA THR A 65 3.15 11.83 13.67
C THR A 65 3.34 11.44 12.19
N GLU A 66 3.61 12.42 11.34
CA GLU A 66 3.86 12.18 9.91
C GLU A 66 5.02 11.19 9.69
N ASP A 67 6.15 11.37 10.38
CA ASP A 67 7.30 10.46 10.31
C ASP A 67 6.95 9.03 10.75
N GLU A 68 6.13 8.87 11.81
CA GLU A 68 5.70 7.55 12.27
C GLU A 68 4.75 6.88 11.28
N ALA A 69 3.83 7.63 10.69
CA ALA A 69 2.88 7.11 9.71
C ALA A 69 3.57 6.72 8.39
N LEU A 70 4.52 7.53 7.92
CA LEU A 70 5.36 7.21 6.76
C LEU A 70 6.17 5.93 6.97
N GLY A 71 6.68 5.72 8.20
CA GLY A 71 7.45 4.55 8.59
C GLY A 71 6.65 3.27 8.85
N ILE A 72 5.33 3.26 8.66
CA ILE A 72 4.51 2.05 8.83
C ILE A 72 4.94 1.00 7.80
N ILE A 73 5.33 -0.17 8.30
CA ILE A 73 5.71 -1.33 7.49
C ILE A 73 4.46 -2.16 7.16
N ILE A 74 4.31 -2.49 5.88
CA ILE A 74 3.23 -3.34 5.37
C ILE A 74 3.84 -4.59 4.73
N ASP A 75 3.25 -5.74 5.02
CA ASP A 75 3.52 -6.98 4.28
C ASP A 75 2.99 -6.86 2.85
N ILE A 76 3.84 -7.19 1.86
CA ILE A 76 3.57 -7.07 0.41
C ILE A 76 4.00 -8.34 -0.35
#